data_AF-A0A9E0Y7K3-F1
#
_entry.id   AF-A0A9E0Y7K3-F1
#
_cell.length_a   1.000
_cell.length_b   1.000
_cell.length_c   1.000
_cell.angle_alpha   90.00
_cell.angle_beta   90.00
_cell.angle_gamma   90.00
#
_symmetry.space_group_name_H-M   'P 1'
#
loop_
_entity.id
_entity.type
_entity.pdbx_description
1 polymer ?
#
loop_
_entity_poly.entity_id
_entity_poly.type
_entity_poly.pdbx_seq_one_letter_code
_entity_poly.pdbx_strand_id
1 'polypeptide(L)'
;MERRIFGYFIALILLFIFAAAVSAQTTSFVYQGKLTDNGGPANGNYDFAIRLYDAQSGGSEVGATQIINLVTVTNGIFAVNLDFGAFPFDGAARYLEIAVRHSGTNDYFLLNPRQPVTSTPYALKSLKSDAATTAVTANNSLNLGGIAAAQYVITSDARMSDDRNPLPNSPNYVQNTLNQQANTNFNIAGEGRANFFNAATNYRIGGSRVFHLTGTDNTFVGFESGNSMTNGSTNAFFGAASGKFTTTGFNNAFFGAYAGRANATGTNNSFFGANAGISNTGGFNSFFGSAAGFNNLNGTGNSFFGVSSGLNNSSGQNNSFFGRLAGSEITTGSNNTFIGALSGVLNTNGAGSNNVAIGYNNKFGAGVSNSIAIGTDLSVTDSNKVLIGSNTSEVILNKITANSLNSGFLYTDNGVINGGSVNVSDVTAGVGTITGLTVTSLTVNSNVHVTGEVYSNDIQVKVLASSSSNQLCYSDTQIQGTVFHVLSHCSSSRRYKNDIEDYGGGLSVLKRLRPVTFRWKTNNQEDIGFIAEEVNEVEPLFNSFNEKGEVEGVKYGQITTVLVNSVKEQQTAIETLTTENQTLREQLKQQQSQLDALKAIVCRQNPDAAGCREKPAETNKIEQTEAKKQ
;
A
#
# COMPACT_ATOMS: atom_id res chain seq x y z
N MET A 1 -33.05 17.64 68.09
CA MET A 1 -33.03 16.22 68.50
C MET A 1 -33.83 15.96 69.79
N GLU A 2 -34.52 16.95 70.38
CA GLU A 2 -35.21 16.77 71.68
C GLU A 2 -36.74 16.64 71.60
N ARG A 3 -37.38 16.83 70.44
CA ARG A 3 -38.85 16.71 70.30
C ARG A 3 -39.36 15.33 69.93
N ARG A 4 -38.48 14.38 69.57
CA ARG A 4 -38.89 13.01 69.19
C ARG A 4 -38.79 11.99 70.33
N ILE A 5 -38.09 12.30 71.42
CA ILE A 5 -37.92 11.40 72.57
C ILE A 5 -39.14 11.44 73.51
N PHE A 6 -39.83 12.58 73.61
CA PHE A 6 -40.99 12.75 74.49
C PHE A 6 -42.25 12.01 74.01
N GLY A 7 -42.41 11.84 72.69
CA GLY A 7 -43.56 11.11 72.10
C GLY A 7 -43.52 9.61 72.36
N TYR A 8 -42.33 9.01 72.36
CA TYR A 8 -42.16 7.58 72.68
C TYR A 8 -42.30 7.30 74.18
N PHE A 9 -41.96 8.26 75.04
CA PHE A 9 -42.13 8.11 76.50
C PHE A 9 -43.62 8.14 76.91
N ILE A 10 -44.43 8.99 76.27
CA ILE A 10 -45.88 9.04 76.49
C ILE A 10 -46.59 7.81 75.88
N ALA A 11 -46.14 7.32 74.73
CA ALA A 11 -46.67 6.08 74.15
C ALA A 11 -46.33 4.84 75.01
N LEU A 12 -45.18 4.80 75.68
CA LEU A 12 -44.82 3.73 76.61
C LEU A 12 -45.64 3.77 77.91
N ILE A 13 -45.96 4.97 78.42
CA ILE A 13 -46.78 5.14 79.62
C ILE A 13 -48.25 4.82 79.33
N LEU A 14 -48.77 5.16 78.15
CA LEU A 14 -50.13 4.81 77.73
C LEU A 14 -50.33 3.33 77.42
N LEU A 15 -49.26 2.60 77.07
CA LEU A 15 -49.32 1.13 76.91
C LEU A 15 -49.36 0.37 78.25
N PHE A 16 -48.93 1.01 79.35
CA PHE A 16 -48.99 0.43 80.71
C PHE A 16 -50.32 0.65 81.42
N ILE A 17 -51.22 1.50 80.89
CA ILE A 17 -52.48 1.89 81.56
C ILE A 17 -53.69 1.04 81.12
N PHE A 18 -53.52 0.09 80.20
CA PHE A 18 -54.58 -0.84 79.76
C PHE A 18 -54.38 -2.30 80.18
N ALA A 19 -53.62 -2.56 81.24
CA ALA A 19 -53.65 -3.84 81.94
C ALA A 19 -54.60 -3.76 83.14
N ALA A 20 -55.91 -3.75 82.88
CA ALA A 20 -56.89 -4.03 83.92
C ALA A 20 -56.72 -5.51 84.32
N ALA A 21 -55.92 -5.76 85.35
CA ALA A 21 -55.95 -7.02 86.07
C ALA A 21 -57.36 -7.18 86.66
N VAL A 22 -58.16 -8.04 86.05
CA VAL A 22 -59.42 -8.50 86.61
C VAL A 22 -59.05 -9.32 87.84
N SER A 23 -59.30 -8.77 89.03
CA SER A 23 -59.16 -9.51 90.28
C SER A 23 -60.10 -10.70 90.27
N ALA A 24 -59.53 -11.90 90.35
CA ALA A 24 -60.28 -13.14 90.52
C ALA A 24 -61.04 -13.13 91.85
N GLN A 25 -62.29 -13.61 91.82
CA GLN A 25 -63.18 -13.69 92.97
C GLN A 25 -62.68 -14.74 93.99
N THR A 26 -63.08 -14.56 95.24
CA THR A 26 -62.59 -15.25 96.45
C THR A 26 -62.90 -16.75 96.46
N THR A 27 -62.20 -17.51 97.31
CA THR A 27 -62.36 -18.97 97.50
C THR A 27 -63.59 -19.37 98.35
N SER A 28 -64.36 -18.38 98.79
CA SER A 28 -65.53 -18.55 99.66
C SER A 28 -66.83 -18.81 98.88
N PHE A 29 -67.69 -19.70 99.38
CA PHE A 29 -69.05 -19.92 98.86
C PHE A 29 -70.09 -20.04 99.98
N VAL A 30 -71.35 -19.72 99.67
CA VAL A 30 -72.45 -19.79 100.65
C VAL A 30 -73.13 -21.16 100.60
N TYR A 31 -73.28 -21.79 101.77
CA TYR A 31 -74.10 -22.98 101.97
C TYR A 31 -75.40 -22.62 102.68
N GLN A 32 -76.54 -23.06 102.13
CA GLN A 32 -77.86 -22.88 102.73
C GLN A 32 -78.47 -24.24 103.05
N GLY A 33 -78.98 -24.40 104.26
CA GLY A 33 -79.51 -25.66 104.75
C GLY A 33 -80.81 -25.50 105.52
N LYS A 34 -81.53 -26.62 105.70
CA LYS A 34 -82.70 -26.72 106.56
C LYS A 34 -82.39 -27.62 107.75
N LEU A 35 -82.53 -27.11 108.96
CA LEU A 35 -82.37 -27.80 110.23
C LEU A 35 -83.75 -28.04 110.88
N THR A 36 -83.96 -29.24 111.38
CA THR A 36 -85.13 -29.61 112.20
C THR A 36 -84.67 -30.05 113.57
N ASP A 37 -85.39 -29.64 114.61
CA ASP A 37 -85.18 -30.07 115.99
C ASP A 37 -86.44 -30.81 116.48
N ASN A 38 -86.27 -32.02 116.99
CA ASN A 38 -87.35 -32.94 117.42
C ASN A 38 -88.55 -33.04 116.43
N GLY A 39 -88.27 -33.07 115.12
CA GLY A 39 -89.28 -33.22 114.07
C GLY A 39 -90.00 -31.92 113.67
N GLY A 40 -89.74 -30.79 114.35
CA GLY A 40 -90.19 -29.45 113.97
C GLY A 40 -89.07 -28.59 113.36
N PRO A 41 -89.36 -27.47 112.69
CA PRO A 41 -88.34 -26.54 112.21
C PRO A 41 -87.58 -25.90 113.37
N ALA A 42 -86.24 -25.96 113.35
CA ALA A 42 -85.39 -25.38 114.37
C ALA A 42 -85.49 -23.84 114.39
N ASN A 43 -85.47 -23.23 115.57
CA ASN A 43 -85.45 -21.77 115.75
C ASN A 43 -84.45 -21.37 116.84
N GLY A 44 -83.74 -20.24 116.66
CA GLY A 44 -82.76 -19.71 117.61
C GLY A 44 -81.33 -19.71 117.07
N ASN A 45 -80.35 -19.46 117.94
CA ASN A 45 -78.93 -19.41 117.54
C ASN A 45 -78.25 -20.75 117.77
N TYR A 46 -77.49 -21.18 116.76
CA TYR A 46 -76.74 -22.44 116.76
C TYR A 46 -75.29 -22.20 116.36
N ASP A 47 -74.40 -23.05 116.88
CA ASP A 47 -73.01 -23.11 116.40
C ASP A 47 -72.87 -24.30 115.45
N PHE A 48 -72.15 -24.12 114.35
CA PHE A 48 -71.91 -25.11 113.32
C PHE A 48 -70.41 -25.42 113.21
N ALA A 49 -70.06 -26.71 113.20
CA ALA A 49 -68.75 -27.19 112.80
C ALA A 49 -68.89 -27.94 111.47
N ILE A 50 -68.29 -27.41 110.41
CA ILE A 50 -68.45 -27.91 109.05
C ILE A 50 -67.09 -28.36 108.50
N ARG A 51 -67.02 -29.62 108.08
CA ARG A 51 -65.82 -30.26 107.52
C ARG A 51 -66.07 -30.68 106.08
N LEU A 52 -65.02 -30.65 105.26
CA LEU A 52 -65.06 -31.10 103.88
C LEU A 52 -64.38 -32.48 103.79
N TYR A 53 -65.01 -33.43 103.12
CA TYR A 53 -64.51 -34.78 102.92
C TYR A 53 -64.47 -35.16 101.44
N ASP A 54 -63.58 -36.09 101.10
CA ASP A 54 -63.43 -36.66 99.76
C ASP A 54 -64.45 -37.77 99.42
N ALA A 55 -65.24 -38.24 100.41
CA ALA A 55 -66.24 -39.30 100.23
C ALA A 55 -67.53 -39.08 101.05
N GLN A 56 -68.65 -39.64 100.58
CA GLN A 56 -69.98 -39.52 101.21
C GLN A 56 -70.11 -40.24 102.57
N SER A 57 -69.36 -41.33 102.75
CA SER A 57 -69.20 -42.08 104.00
C SER A 57 -67.75 -42.59 104.06
N GLY A 58 -67.10 -42.53 105.23
CA GLY A 58 -65.65 -42.77 105.35
C GLY A 58 -64.81 -41.60 104.81
N GLY A 59 -63.67 -41.87 104.16
CA GLY A 59 -62.83 -40.83 103.55
C GLY A 59 -61.97 -40.01 104.52
N SER A 60 -61.19 -39.08 103.97
CA SER A 60 -60.33 -38.15 104.72
C SER A 60 -60.88 -36.74 104.69
N GLU A 61 -60.63 -35.97 105.76
CA GLU A 61 -60.93 -34.54 105.78
C GLU A 61 -59.99 -33.79 104.83
N VAL A 62 -60.54 -32.90 104.00
CA VAL A 62 -59.83 -32.12 102.97
C VAL A 62 -59.93 -30.64 103.32
N GLY A 63 -58.87 -30.09 103.94
CA GLY A 63 -58.82 -28.69 104.37
C GLY A 63 -59.11 -28.52 105.87
N ALA A 64 -59.27 -27.28 106.32
CA ALA A 64 -59.50 -26.96 107.73
C ALA A 64 -61.00 -26.94 108.07
N THR A 65 -61.37 -27.56 109.19
CA THR A 65 -62.73 -27.47 109.78
C THR A 65 -63.14 -26.00 109.97
N GLN A 66 -64.32 -25.63 109.45
CA GLN A 66 -64.91 -24.31 109.61
C GLN A 66 -65.83 -24.29 110.82
N ILE A 67 -65.51 -23.50 111.85
CA ILE A 67 -66.36 -23.30 113.03
C ILE A 67 -67.05 -21.94 112.91
N ILE A 68 -68.38 -21.96 112.90
CA ILE A 68 -69.23 -20.78 112.71
C ILE A 68 -70.19 -20.69 113.89
N ASN A 69 -69.96 -19.72 114.78
CA ASN A 69 -70.75 -19.53 115.99
C ASN A 69 -71.89 -18.54 115.74
N LEU A 70 -72.95 -18.62 116.57
CA LEU A 70 -74.07 -17.67 116.56
C LEU A 70 -74.82 -17.56 115.21
N VAL A 71 -75.01 -18.68 114.51
CA VAL A 71 -75.80 -18.72 113.28
C VAL A 71 -77.29 -18.70 113.65
N THR A 72 -77.99 -17.64 113.23
CA THR A 72 -79.45 -17.54 113.41
C THR A 72 -80.17 -18.52 112.49
N VAL A 73 -80.90 -19.46 113.08
CA VAL A 73 -81.79 -20.38 112.38
C VAL A 73 -83.23 -19.90 112.60
N THR A 74 -83.93 -19.61 111.50
CA THR A 74 -85.32 -19.11 111.55
C THR A 74 -86.20 -20.00 110.69
N ASN A 75 -87.26 -20.55 111.29
CA ASN A 75 -88.16 -21.52 110.66
C ASN A 75 -87.40 -22.69 109.98
N GLY A 76 -86.33 -23.14 110.64
CA GLY A 76 -85.45 -24.21 110.19
C GLY A 76 -84.44 -23.80 109.11
N ILE A 77 -84.45 -22.59 108.57
CA ILE A 77 -83.51 -22.20 107.50
C ILE A 77 -82.29 -21.48 108.08
N PHE A 78 -81.11 -21.80 107.56
CA PHE A 78 -79.86 -21.11 107.85
C PHE A 78 -79.00 -20.95 106.60
N ALA A 79 -78.09 -19.97 106.64
CA ALA A 79 -77.09 -19.74 105.60
C ALA A 79 -75.74 -19.45 106.26
N VAL A 80 -74.68 -20.07 105.76
CA VAL A 80 -73.30 -19.88 106.24
C VAL A 80 -72.36 -19.66 105.07
N ASN A 81 -71.34 -18.82 105.25
CA ASN A 81 -70.28 -18.65 104.27
C ASN A 81 -69.12 -19.59 104.62
N LEU A 82 -68.67 -20.39 103.65
CA LEU A 82 -67.64 -21.41 103.82
C LEU A 82 -66.44 -21.07 102.92
N ASP A 83 -65.23 -21.18 103.46
CA ASP A 83 -64.00 -21.02 102.70
C ASP A 83 -62.98 -22.08 103.12
N PHE A 84 -62.73 -23.04 102.23
CA PHE A 84 -61.72 -24.09 102.44
C PHE A 84 -60.40 -23.77 101.70
N GLY A 85 -60.27 -22.60 101.07
CA GLY A 85 -59.15 -22.22 100.21
C GLY A 85 -59.24 -22.76 98.78
N ALA A 86 -58.26 -22.42 97.94
CA ALA A 86 -58.28 -22.75 96.50
C ALA A 86 -57.91 -24.21 96.18
N PHE A 87 -57.16 -24.87 97.06
CA PHE A 87 -56.56 -26.17 96.80
C PHE A 87 -57.51 -27.37 96.93
N PRO A 88 -58.51 -27.38 97.83
CA PRO A 88 -59.42 -28.53 97.99
C PRO A 88 -60.31 -28.85 96.78
N PHE A 89 -60.45 -27.94 95.80
CA PHE A 89 -61.37 -28.06 94.67
C PHE A 89 -60.63 -28.28 93.33
N ASP A 90 -60.08 -29.48 93.14
CA ASP A 90 -59.29 -29.90 91.97
C ASP A 90 -60.12 -30.55 90.83
N GLY A 91 -61.45 -30.59 90.99
CA GLY A 91 -62.38 -31.24 90.06
C GLY A 91 -62.91 -32.60 90.53
N ALA A 92 -62.40 -33.16 91.64
CA ALA A 92 -62.98 -34.36 92.25
C ALA A 92 -64.19 -34.03 93.16
N ALA A 93 -65.05 -35.03 93.42
CA ALA A 93 -66.25 -34.87 94.26
C ALA A 93 -65.90 -34.54 95.72
N ARG A 94 -66.71 -33.71 96.37
CA ARG A 94 -66.54 -33.30 97.78
C ARG A 94 -67.87 -33.34 98.54
N TYR A 95 -67.80 -33.57 99.84
CA TYR A 95 -68.97 -33.73 100.72
C TYR A 95 -68.80 -32.93 102.01
N LEU A 96 -69.84 -32.21 102.43
CA LEU A 96 -69.89 -31.46 103.68
C LEU A 96 -70.43 -32.34 104.81
N GLU A 97 -69.64 -32.49 105.85
CA GLU A 97 -70.04 -33.03 107.14
C GLU A 97 -70.40 -31.88 108.07
N ILE A 98 -71.64 -31.88 108.59
CA ILE A 98 -72.16 -30.78 109.39
C ILE A 98 -72.48 -31.32 110.79
N ALA A 99 -71.83 -30.77 111.80
CA ALA A 99 -72.20 -30.97 113.19
C ALA A 99 -72.74 -29.66 113.76
N VAL A 100 -73.83 -29.74 114.53
CA VAL A 100 -74.57 -28.59 115.03
C VAL A 100 -74.86 -28.71 116.53
N ARG A 101 -74.89 -27.59 117.24
CA ARG A 101 -75.34 -27.51 118.64
C ARG A 101 -76.09 -26.21 118.89
N HIS A 102 -76.95 -26.19 119.89
CA HIS A 102 -77.49 -24.92 120.38
C HIS A 102 -76.35 -24.05 120.93
N SER A 103 -76.27 -22.77 120.54
CA SER A 103 -75.21 -21.89 121.02
C SER A 103 -75.20 -21.83 122.55
N GLY A 104 -74.05 -22.14 123.16
CA GLY A 104 -73.90 -22.23 124.63
C GLY A 104 -74.02 -23.64 125.23
N THR A 105 -74.29 -24.66 124.42
CA THR A 105 -74.18 -26.08 124.84
C THR A 105 -72.79 -26.65 124.49
N ASN A 106 -72.36 -27.71 125.17
CA ASN A 106 -70.99 -28.22 125.02
C ASN A 106 -70.81 -29.16 123.82
N ASP A 107 -71.78 -30.05 123.56
CA ASP A 107 -71.61 -31.15 122.60
C ASP A 107 -72.26 -30.88 121.25
N TYR A 108 -71.53 -31.16 120.17
CA TYR A 108 -72.03 -31.09 118.80
C TYR A 108 -72.76 -32.38 118.42
N PHE A 109 -73.94 -32.25 117.82
CA PHE A 109 -74.69 -33.33 117.22
C PHE A 109 -74.37 -33.44 115.72
N LEU A 110 -73.97 -34.63 115.27
CA LEU A 110 -73.60 -34.86 113.87
C LEU A 110 -74.83 -35.12 113.00
N LEU A 111 -74.98 -34.38 111.90
CA LEU A 111 -76.05 -34.56 110.93
C LEU A 111 -75.62 -35.57 109.84
N ASN A 112 -76.32 -36.70 109.77
CA ASN A 112 -76.10 -37.74 108.76
C ASN A 112 -77.26 -37.78 107.75
N PRO A 113 -77.00 -38.04 106.45
CA PRO A 113 -75.70 -38.24 105.81
C PRO A 113 -75.00 -36.93 105.41
N ARG A 114 -73.69 -37.01 105.07
CA ARG A 114 -72.93 -35.89 104.50
C ARG A 114 -73.54 -35.41 103.18
N GLN A 115 -73.46 -34.10 102.93
CA GLN A 115 -74.12 -33.45 101.80
C GLN A 115 -73.11 -33.21 100.65
N PRO A 116 -73.38 -33.66 99.41
CA PRO A 116 -72.46 -33.41 98.29
C PRO A 116 -72.37 -31.92 97.97
N VAL A 117 -71.15 -31.43 97.71
CA VAL A 117 -70.92 -30.11 97.14
C VAL A 117 -71.13 -30.22 95.63
N THR A 118 -72.26 -29.71 95.15
CA THR A 118 -72.54 -29.68 93.71
C THR A 118 -71.77 -28.54 93.06
N SER A 119 -71.21 -28.78 91.88
CA SER A 119 -70.58 -27.74 91.08
C SER A 119 -71.65 -26.75 90.62
N THR A 120 -71.84 -25.65 91.36
CA THR A 120 -72.54 -24.48 90.81
C THR A 120 -71.68 -23.89 89.68
N PRO A 121 -72.27 -23.26 88.65
CA PRO A 121 -71.55 -22.88 87.44
C PRO A 121 -70.61 -21.71 87.72
N TYR A 122 -69.41 -22.03 88.22
CA TYR A 122 -68.32 -21.10 88.41
C TYR A 122 -67.16 -21.57 87.52
N ALA A 123 -66.87 -20.77 86.49
CA ALA A 123 -65.92 -21.12 85.43
C ALA A 123 -64.49 -21.19 85.98
N LEU A 124 -63.93 -22.40 85.99
CA LEU A 124 -62.50 -22.68 86.11
C LEU A 124 -61.75 -22.11 84.89
N LYS A 125 -61.60 -20.78 84.82
CA LYS A 125 -60.52 -20.21 83.99
C LYS A 125 -59.20 -20.57 84.65
N SER A 126 -58.60 -21.59 84.06
CA SER A 126 -57.26 -22.12 84.28
C SER A 126 -56.24 -21.09 84.76
N LEU A 127 -55.76 -21.28 85.99
CA LEU A 127 -54.52 -20.72 86.54
C LEU A 127 -53.25 -21.42 85.99
N LYS A 128 -53.33 -22.06 84.81
CA LYS A 128 -52.18 -22.66 84.08
C LYS A 128 -52.06 -22.05 82.68
N SER A 129 -51.20 -21.06 82.53
CA SER A 129 -50.79 -20.48 81.23
C SER A 129 -49.55 -21.14 80.63
N ASP A 130 -48.93 -22.10 81.31
CA ASP A 130 -47.62 -22.66 80.90
C ASP A 130 -47.72 -23.81 79.88
N ALA A 131 -48.89 -24.03 79.27
CA ALA A 131 -49.11 -25.08 78.25
C ALA A 131 -49.43 -24.54 76.84
N ALA A 132 -49.31 -23.23 76.60
CA ALA A 132 -49.61 -22.60 75.30
C ALA A 132 -48.37 -22.41 74.39
N THR A 133 -47.29 -23.19 74.58
CA THR A 133 -46.06 -23.08 73.78
C THR A 133 -46.04 -24.03 72.56
N THR A 134 -47.10 -24.82 72.33
CA THR A 134 -47.17 -25.79 71.21
C THR A 134 -48.42 -25.61 70.36
N ALA A 135 -48.53 -24.46 69.68
CA ALA A 135 -49.36 -24.34 68.48
C ALA A 135 -48.62 -24.97 67.28
N VAL A 136 -48.56 -26.31 67.23
CA VAL A 136 -47.88 -27.08 66.16
C VAL A 136 -48.76 -27.29 64.91
N THR A 137 -49.98 -26.75 64.87
CA THR A 137 -50.93 -26.98 63.76
C THR A 137 -51.38 -25.70 63.06
N ALA A 138 -50.44 -24.85 62.65
CA ALA A 138 -50.68 -23.98 61.50
C ALA A 138 -50.31 -24.74 60.22
N ASN A 139 -51.33 -25.18 59.48
CA ASN A 139 -51.28 -25.97 58.24
C ASN A 139 -50.45 -25.33 57.09
N ASN A 140 -49.88 -24.15 57.32
CA ASN A 140 -49.13 -23.36 56.34
C ASN A 140 -47.62 -23.69 56.34
N SER A 141 -47.13 -24.39 57.37
CA SER A 141 -45.69 -24.74 57.50
C SER A 141 -45.23 -25.82 56.51
N LEU A 142 -46.15 -26.67 56.03
CA LEU A 142 -45.85 -27.72 55.05
C LEU A 142 -45.64 -27.18 53.62
N ASN A 143 -46.22 -26.02 53.26
CA ASN A 143 -46.05 -25.41 51.94
C ASN A 143 -44.72 -24.67 51.75
N LEU A 144 -43.87 -24.61 52.78
CA LEU A 144 -42.59 -23.88 52.75
C LEU A 144 -41.37 -24.77 53.04
N GLY A 145 -41.50 -26.09 52.83
CA GLY A 145 -40.36 -27.01 52.84
C GLY A 145 -39.87 -27.49 54.22
N GLY A 146 -40.72 -27.41 55.26
CA GLY A 146 -40.39 -27.97 56.59
C GLY A 146 -39.37 -27.16 57.40
N ILE A 147 -39.10 -25.91 56.99
CA ILE A 147 -38.25 -24.98 57.75
C ILE A 147 -39.08 -24.37 58.89
N ALA A 148 -38.51 -24.30 60.09
CA ALA A 148 -39.22 -23.81 61.28
C ALA A 148 -39.56 -22.32 61.16
N ALA A 149 -40.69 -21.87 61.73
CA ALA A 149 -41.15 -20.47 61.67
C ALA A 149 -40.07 -19.45 62.10
N ALA A 150 -39.24 -19.81 63.08
CA ALA A 150 -38.13 -18.98 63.58
C ALA A 150 -36.97 -18.78 62.57
N GLN A 151 -36.92 -19.57 61.50
CA GLN A 151 -35.93 -19.45 60.43
C GLN A 151 -36.42 -18.55 59.29
N TYR A 152 -37.71 -18.16 59.27
CA TYR A 152 -38.18 -17.09 58.39
C TYR A 152 -37.94 -15.75 59.06
N VAL A 153 -37.40 -14.84 58.26
CA VAL A 153 -37.01 -13.51 58.70
C VAL A 153 -38.16 -12.55 58.34
N ILE A 154 -38.80 -11.94 59.34
CA ILE A 154 -39.88 -10.95 59.16
C ILE A 154 -39.30 -9.53 59.05
N THR A 155 -40.05 -8.57 58.49
CA THR A 155 -39.56 -7.20 58.17
C THR A 155 -38.99 -6.39 59.34
N SER A 156 -39.19 -6.85 60.58
CA SER A 156 -38.67 -6.25 61.81
C SER A 156 -37.65 -7.13 62.56
N ASP A 157 -37.26 -8.28 61.98
CA ASP A 157 -36.32 -9.22 62.58
C ASP A 157 -34.91 -8.60 62.66
N ALA A 158 -34.23 -8.79 63.78
CA ALA A 158 -32.87 -8.25 63.99
C ALA A 158 -31.84 -8.79 62.99
N ARG A 159 -32.08 -9.96 62.38
CA ARG A 159 -31.27 -10.49 61.26
C ARG A 159 -31.50 -9.74 59.94
N MET A 160 -32.52 -8.87 59.87
CA MET A 160 -32.72 -7.87 58.81
C MET A 160 -32.07 -6.52 59.11
N SER A 161 -31.38 -6.33 60.24
CA SER A 161 -30.44 -5.20 60.28
C SER A 161 -29.44 -5.41 59.14
N ASP A 162 -29.20 -4.37 58.36
CA ASP A 162 -28.35 -4.44 57.16
C ASP A 162 -26.86 -4.67 57.49
N ASP A 163 -26.53 -4.94 58.76
CA ASP A 163 -25.19 -5.22 59.30
C ASP A 163 -24.55 -6.49 58.75
N ARG A 164 -25.21 -7.21 57.83
CA ARG A 164 -24.54 -8.23 57.04
C ARG A 164 -23.64 -7.54 56.04
N ASN A 165 -22.35 -7.48 56.40
CA ASN A 165 -21.29 -7.08 55.50
C ASN A 165 -21.47 -7.85 54.17
N PRO A 166 -21.70 -7.13 53.05
CA PRO A 166 -21.42 -5.72 52.89
C PRO A 166 -22.62 -4.77 53.08
N LEU A 167 -22.44 -3.80 53.99
CA LEU A 167 -23.38 -2.71 54.32
C LEU A 167 -23.76 -1.89 53.06
N PRO A 168 -24.94 -1.26 53.00
CA PRO A 168 -25.25 -0.26 51.98
C PRO A 168 -24.15 0.82 51.87
N ASN A 169 -23.68 1.06 50.64
CA ASN A 169 -22.55 1.95 50.29
C ASN A 169 -21.14 1.46 50.66
N SER A 170 -20.99 0.24 51.16
CA SER A 170 -19.65 -0.35 51.30
C SER A 170 -19.09 -0.81 49.93
N PRO A 171 -17.76 -0.91 49.77
CA PRO A 171 -17.11 -1.32 48.50
C PRO A 171 -17.53 -2.71 47.97
N ASN A 172 -18.12 -3.52 48.84
CA ASN A 172 -18.48 -4.90 48.59
C ASN A 172 -19.98 -5.07 48.27
N TYR A 173 -20.80 -4.00 48.38
CA TYR A 173 -22.25 -4.03 48.16
C TYR A 173 -22.64 -3.35 46.84
N VAL A 174 -22.81 -4.16 45.79
CA VAL A 174 -23.29 -3.71 44.48
C VAL A 174 -24.81 -3.53 44.53
N GLN A 175 -25.30 -2.31 44.35
CA GLN A 175 -26.72 -1.95 44.33
C GLN A 175 -27.23 -1.86 42.89
N ASN A 176 -28.43 -2.39 42.65
CA ASN A 176 -29.12 -2.21 41.38
C ASN A 176 -29.73 -0.80 41.31
N THR A 177 -28.93 0.19 40.91
CA THR A 177 -29.34 1.58 40.72
C THR A 177 -28.96 2.06 39.32
N LEU A 178 -29.51 3.19 38.88
CA LEU A 178 -29.16 3.81 37.59
C LEU A 178 -27.83 4.58 37.62
N ASN A 179 -27.26 4.83 38.81
CA ASN A 179 -26.01 5.59 38.96
C ASN A 179 -24.82 4.63 39.17
N GLN A 180 -23.68 4.91 38.53
CA GLN A 180 -22.46 4.14 38.73
C GLN A 180 -21.98 4.27 40.18
N GLN A 181 -21.84 3.15 40.88
CA GLN A 181 -21.26 3.13 42.23
C GLN A 181 -19.72 3.19 42.15
N ALA A 182 -19.13 4.30 42.60
CA ALA A 182 -17.68 4.45 42.64
C ALA A 182 -17.04 3.42 43.61
N ASN A 183 -15.91 2.83 43.20
CA ASN A 183 -15.09 1.93 44.03
C ASN A 183 -15.79 0.63 44.51
N THR A 184 -16.82 0.16 43.80
CA THR A 184 -17.45 -1.15 44.07
C THR A 184 -16.98 -2.19 43.06
N ASN A 185 -16.76 -3.42 43.50
CA ASN A 185 -16.37 -4.53 42.63
C ASN A 185 -17.53 -5.53 42.50
N PHE A 186 -17.93 -5.88 41.28
CA PHE A 186 -18.81 -7.01 41.02
C PHE A 186 -17.95 -8.27 40.82
N ASN A 187 -17.76 -9.06 41.87
CA ASN A 187 -16.94 -10.28 41.86
C ASN A 187 -17.84 -11.51 41.96
N ILE A 188 -17.78 -12.38 40.95
CA ILE A 188 -18.51 -13.65 40.92
C ILE A 188 -17.53 -14.79 40.68
N ALA A 189 -17.74 -15.92 41.35
CA ALA A 189 -17.07 -17.15 40.98
C ALA A 189 -17.81 -17.81 39.81
N GLY A 190 -17.11 -18.17 38.74
CA GLY A 190 -17.70 -18.84 37.56
C GLY A 190 -18.10 -17.90 36.43
N GLU A 191 -19.18 -18.23 35.71
CA GLU A 191 -19.65 -17.48 34.54
C GLU A 191 -20.76 -16.48 34.90
N GLY A 192 -20.62 -15.23 34.44
CA GLY A 192 -21.67 -14.21 34.52
C GLY A 192 -22.37 -14.03 33.18
N ARG A 193 -23.70 -13.88 33.19
CA ARG A 193 -24.50 -13.54 32.00
C ARG A 193 -25.23 -12.22 32.25
N ALA A 194 -25.05 -11.26 31.36
CA ALA A 194 -25.75 -9.98 31.37
C ALA A 194 -26.20 -9.65 29.95
N ASN A 195 -27.34 -8.97 29.80
CA ASN A 195 -27.81 -8.54 28.48
C ASN A 195 -26.91 -7.43 27.91
N PHE A 196 -26.45 -6.51 28.76
CA PHE A 196 -25.52 -5.44 28.40
C PHE A 196 -24.51 -5.20 29.53
N PHE A 197 -23.25 -4.89 29.17
CA PHE A 197 -22.23 -4.40 30.09
C PHE A 197 -21.75 -3.04 29.60
N ASN A 198 -22.04 -1.98 30.37
CA ASN A 198 -21.71 -0.61 30.00
C ASN A 198 -20.53 -0.09 30.84
N ALA A 199 -19.32 -0.18 30.30
CA ALA A 199 -18.12 0.31 30.96
C ALA A 199 -17.90 1.79 30.65
N ALA A 200 -17.69 2.63 31.68
CA ALA A 200 -17.52 4.07 31.50
C ALA A 200 -16.23 4.45 30.75
N THR A 201 -15.13 3.73 30.98
CA THR A 201 -13.82 4.13 30.41
C THR A 201 -13.00 2.98 29.84
N ASN A 202 -13.07 1.77 30.42
CA ASN A 202 -12.22 0.66 29.99
C ASN A 202 -12.80 -0.72 30.30
N TYR A 203 -12.48 -1.69 29.44
CA TYR A 203 -12.71 -3.12 29.62
C TYR A 203 -11.36 -3.83 29.73
N ARG A 204 -11.24 -4.71 30.74
CA ARG A 204 -9.99 -5.39 31.10
C ARG A 204 -10.18 -6.91 31.11
N ILE A 205 -9.15 -7.65 30.68
CA ILE A 205 -9.07 -9.12 30.78
C ILE A 205 -7.75 -9.45 31.48
N GLY A 206 -7.79 -10.24 32.57
CA GLY A 206 -6.59 -10.62 33.33
C GLY A 206 -5.82 -9.42 33.92
N GLY A 207 -6.51 -8.33 34.26
CA GLY A 207 -5.89 -7.07 34.74
C GLY A 207 -5.42 -6.12 33.63
N SER A 208 -5.29 -6.61 32.40
CA SER A 208 -4.84 -5.85 31.23
C SER A 208 -5.99 -5.12 30.55
N ARG A 209 -5.82 -3.82 30.28
CA ARG A 209 -6.78 -3.03 29.49
C ARG A 209 -6.76 -3.48 28.02
N VAL A 210 -7.88 -3.99 27.55
CA VAL A 210 -8.03 -4.51 26.18
C VAL A 210 -8.97 -3.66 25.32
N PHE A 211 -9.82 -2.83 25.92
CA PHE A 211 -10.62 -1.83 25.22
C PHE A 211 -10.80 -0.56 26.06
N HIS A 212 -10.71 0.62 25.45
CA HIS A 212 -10.96 1.90 26.14
C HIS A 212 -11.28 3.04 25.17
N LEU A 213 -11.95 4.08 25.68
CA LEU A 213 -12.53 5.19 24.91
C LEU A 213 -12.12 6.56 25.50
N THR A 214 -10.82 6.83 25.65
CA THR A 214 -10.35 8.15 26.10
C THR A 214 -10.43 9.17 24.96
N GLY A 215 -10.87 10.40 25.22
CA GLY A 215 -11.06 11.44 24.18
C GLY A 215 -12.40 11.29 23.45
N THR A 216 -12.58 12.05 22.36
CA THR A 216 -13.83 12.05 21.57
C THR A 216 -13.71 11.12 20.36
N ASP A 217 -14.72 10.27 20.13
CA ASP A 217 -14.83 9.39 18.95
C ASP A 217 -13.62 8.48 18.69
N ASN A 218 -12.90 8.09 19.73
CA ASN A 218 -11.81 7.15 19.64
C ASN A 218 -12.30 5.71 19.85
N THR A 219 -11.60 4.72 19.28
CA THR A 219 -11.83 3.28 19.51
C THR A 219 -10.50 2.58 19.61
N PHE A 220 -10.19 2.02 20.78
CA PHE A 220 -8.91 1.35 21.01
C PHE A 220 -9.13 -0.09 21.49
N VAL A 221 -8.57 -1.05 20.75
CA VAL A 221 -8.64 -2.48 21.04
C VAL A 221 -7.22 -3.05 21.07
N GLY A 222 -6.89 -3.83 22.10
CA GLY A 222 -5.60 -4.49 22.29
C GLY A 222 -4.82 -3.96 23.49
N PHE A 223 -3.95 -4.81 24.05
CA PHE A 223 -3.11 -4.48 25.19
C PHE A 223 -2.25 -3.24 24.89
N GLU A 224 -2.31 -2.22 25.75
CA GLU A 224 -1.59 -0.93 25.61
C GLU A 224 -1.93 -0.11 24.35
N SER A 225 -2.98 -0.46 23.59
CA SER A 225 -3.44 0.35 22.46
C SER A 225 -3.85 1.75 22.93
N GLY A 226 -3.33 2.81 22.30
CA GLY A 226 -3.60 4.21 22.66
C GLY A 226 -3.30 4.60 24.11
N ASN A 227 -2.28 4.00 24.75
CA ASN A 227 -2.06 4.15 26.20
C ASN A 227 -1.75 5.57 26.66
N SER A 228 -1.00 6.34 25.88
CA SER A 228 -0.60 7.71 26.22
C SER A 228 -1.58 8.79 25.72
N MET A 229 -2.76 8.41 25.21
CA MET A 229 -3.72 9.36 24.65
C MET A 229 -4.27 10.30 25.73
N THR A 230 -4.12 11.62 25.54
CA THR A 230 -4.66 12.63 26.46
C THR A 230 -5.83 13.39 25.83
N ASN A 231 -5.63 13.99 24.65
CA ASN A 231 -6.59 14.93 24.03
C ASN A 231 -6.89 14.66 22.54
N GLY A 232 -6.41 13.54 21.96
CA GLY A 232 -6.71 13.20 20.57
C GLY A 232 -8.17 12.77 20.36
N SER A 233 -8.65 12.87 19.12
CA SER A 233 -10.01 12.48 18.73
C SER A 233 -10.03 11.65 17.45
N THR A 234 -11.15 10.96 17.18
CA THR A 234 -11.42 10.28 15.89
C THR A 234 -10.34 9.28 15.46
N ASN A 235 -9.74 8.57 16.43
CA ASN A 235 -8.71 7.56 16.20
C ASN A 235 -9.26 6.13 16.36
N ALA A 236 -8.79 5.20 15.55
CA ALA A 236 -9.21 3.81 15.54
C ALA A 236 -7.97 2.89 15.60
N PHE A 237 -7.63 2.37 16.79
CA PHE A 237 -6.42 1.54 16.99
C PHE A 237 -6.78 0.10 17.39
N PHE A 238 -6.28 -0.87 16.63
CA PHE A 238 -6.55 -2.29 16.81
C PHE A 238 -5.24 -3.07 16.77
N GLY A 239 -4.82 -3.62 17.91
CA GLY A 239 -3.60 -4.42 18.03
C GLY A 239 -2.86 -4.15 19.34
N ALA A 240 -1.96 -5.05 19.71
CA ALA A 240 -1.10 -4.84 20.87
C ALA A 240 -0.19 -3.62 20.62
N ALA A 241 -0.22 -2.64 21.54
CA ALA A 241 0.55 -1.41 21.51
C ALA A 241 0.42 -0.58 20.21
N SER A 242 -0.68 -0.73 19.45
CA SER A 242 -1.00 0.17 18.34
C SER A 242 -1.24 1.58 18.85
N GLY A 243 -0.54 2.57 18.29
CA GLY A 243 -0.63 3.97 18.75
C GLY A 243 -0.27 4.17 20.23
N LYS A 244 0.52 3.27 20.85
CA LYS A 244 0.80 3.29 22.31
C LYS A 244 1.22 4.66 22.81
N PHE A 245 2.10 5.34 22.09
CA PHE A 245 2.67 6.64 22.48
C PHE A 245 2.02 7.84 21.79
N THR A 246 0.84 7.67 21.17
CA THR A 246 0.07 8.81 20.65
C THR A 246 -0.51 9.63 21.81
N THR A 247 -0.24 10.94 21.84
CA THR A 247 -0.69 11.84 22.91
C THR A 247 -1.82 12.76 22.45
N THR A 248 -1.65 13.45 21.32
CA THR A 248 -2.61 14.46 20.80
C THR A 248 -3.02 14.28 19.33
N GLY A 249 -2.54 13.22 18.66
CA GLY A 249 -2.90 12.93 17.27
C GLY A 249 -4.40 12.67 17.06
N PHE A 250 -4.93 13.03 15.88
CA PHE A 250 -6.33 12.85 15.50
C PHE A 250 -6.48 12.27 14.09
N ASN A 251 -7.65 11.68 13.80
CA ASN A 251 -7.97 11.04 12.52
C ASN A 251 -6.98 9.92 12.11
N ASN A 252 -6.47 9.13 13.07
CA ASN A 252 -5.55 8.05 12.76
C ASN A 252 -6.23 6.67 12.85
N ALA A 253 -5.97 5.80 11.88
CA ALA A 253 -6.48 4.43 11.83
C ALA A 253 -5.30 3.44 11.83
N PHE A 254 -5.08 2.71 12.93
CA PHE A 254 -3.96 1.77 13.08
C PHE A 254 -4.47 0.35 13.33
N PHE A 255 -4.11 -0.60 12.47
CA PHE A 255 -4.52 -1.99 12.54
C PHE A 255 -3.28 -2.89 12.44
N GLY A 256 -2.94 -3.57 13.54
CA GLY A 256 -1.77 -4.44 13.65
C GLY A 256 -0.98 -4.20 14.93
N ALA A 257 -0.24 -5.22 15.39
CA ALA A 257 0.64 -5.08 16.53
C ALA A 257 1.70 -3.99 16.25
N TYR A 258 1.85 -3.04 17.17
CA TYR A 258 2.77 -1.91 17.09
C TYR A 258 2.58 -0.97 15.89
N ALA A 259 1.45 -1.03 15.18
CA ALA A 259 1.13 -0.06 14.12
C ALA A 259 1.06 1.36 14.70
N GLY A 260 1.82 2.30 14.12
CA GLY A 260 1.87 3.70 14.56
C GLY A 260 2.36 3.90 16.00
N ARG A 261 3.10 2.95 16.59
CA ARG A 261 3.43 2.93 18.03
C ARG A 261 4.03 4.25 18.55
N ALA A 262 4.95 4.88 17.80
CA ALA A 262 5.65 6.10 18.20
C ALA A 262 4.98 7.40 17.69
N ASN A 263 3.77 7.32 17.13
CA ASN A 263 3.10 8.47 16.54
C ASN A 263 2.56 9.46 17.59
N ALA A 264 3.44 10.27 18.16
CA ALA A 264 3.12 11.19 19.26
C ALA A 264 2.04 12.22 18.88
N THR A 265 2.23 12.93 17.77
CA THR A 265 1.38 14.07 17.37
C THR A 265 0.89 14.02 15.92
N GLY A 266 1.27 13.01 15.15
CA GLY A 266 0.88 12.89 13.74
C GLY A 266 -0.62 12.67 13.57
N THR A 267 -1.14 13.14 12.45
CA THR A 267 -2.58 13.19 12.17
C THR A 267 -2.87 12.61 10.79
N ASN A 268 -4.11 12.17 10.58
CA ASN A 268 -4.60 11.69 9.28
C ASN A 268 -3.75 10.54 8.70
N ASN A 269 -3.34 9.59 9.56
CA ASN A 269 -2.56 8.42 9.13
C ASN A 269 -3.41 7.15 9.09
N SER A 270 -3.19 6.29 8.09
CA SER A 270 -3.85 4.99 7.93
C SER A 270 -2.81 3.87 7.86
N PHE A 271 -2.60 3.12 8.94
CA PHE A 271 -1.60 2.05 9.02
C PHE A 271 -2.24 0.69 9.22
N PHE A 272 -1.95 -0.26 8.33
CA PHE A 272 -2.50 -1.62 8.34
C PHE A 272 -1.36 -2.62 8.16
N GLY A 273 -0.99 -3.34 9.23
CA GLY A 273 0.08 -4.32 9.27
C GLY A 273 0.88 -4.25 10.57
N ALA A 274 1.51 -5.37 10.95
CA ALA A 274 2.41 -5.38 12.10
C ALA A 274 3.60 -4.42 11.86
N ASN A 275 3.91 -3.57 12.83
CA ASN A 275 4.95 -2.55 12.77
C ASN A 275 4.82 -1.53 11.61
N ALA A 276 3.64 -1.40 10.98
CA ALA A 276 3.42 -0.37 9.97
C ALA A 276 3.55 1.03 10.60
N GLY A 277 4.44 1.87 10.07
CA GLY A 277 4.70 3.21 10.60
C GLY A 277 5.15 3.24 12.06
N ILE A 278 5.85 2.21 12.56
CA ILE A 278 6.17 2.09 14.00
C ILE A 278 6.88 3.34 14.57
N SER A 279 7.76 3.97 13.80
CA SER A 279 8.52 5.18 14.17
C SER A 279 7.91 6.49 13.66
N ASN A 280 6.76 6.45 12.98
CA ASN A 280 6.15 7.60 12.31
C ASN A 280 5.72 8.68 13.29
N THR A 281 6.29 9.88 13.15
CA THR A 281 5.86 11.12 13.83
C THR A 281 5.20 12.13 12.87
N GLY A 282 5.26 11.91 11.55
CA GLY A 282 4.59 12.72 10.52
C GLY A 282 3.07 12.46 10.37
N GLY A 283 2.42 13.26 9.52
CA GLY A 283 0.99 13.13 9.18
C GLY A 283 0.73 12.83 7.71
N PHE A 284 -0.53 12.54 7.39
CA PHE A 284 -1.03 12.29 6.02
C PHE A 284 -0.37 11.08 5.33
N ASN A 285 -0.08 10.00 6.08
CA ASN A 285 0.54 8.80 5.53
C ASN A 285 -0.41 7.60 5.49
N SER A 286 -0.33 6.80 4.42
CA SER A 286 -1.11 5.58 4.21
C SER A 286 -0.16 4.39 4.04
N PHE A 287 -0.03 3.54 5.07
CA PHE A 287 0.89 2.39 5.07
C PHE A 287 0.13 1.07 5.21
N PHE A 288 0.25 0.19 4.22
CA PHE A 288 -0.45 -1.09 4.16
C PHE A 288 0.56 -2.21 3.90
N GLY A 289 0.88 -3.00 4.92
CA GLY A 289 1.84 -4.10 4.87
C GLY A 289 2.67 -4.17 6.16
N SER A 290 3.17 -5.37 6.48
CA SER A 290 4.09 -5.54 7.62
C SER A 290 5.34 -4.69 7.41
N ALA A 291 5.70 -3.88 8.41
CA ALA A 291 6.83 -2.95 8.39
C ALA A 291 6.83 -1.93 7.22
N ALA A 292 5.68 -1.64 6.61
CA ALA A 292 5.56 -0.53 5.66
C ALA A 292 5.84 0.79 6.39
N GLY A 293 6.75 1.62 5.86
CA GLY A 293 7.14 2.90 6.47
C GLY A 293 7.76 2.78 7.87
N PHE A 294 8.41 1.65 8.20
CA PHE A 294 8.90 1.35 9.55
C PHE A 294 9.74 2.48 10.19
N ASN A 295 10.70 3.05 9.43
CA ASN A 295 11.58 4.12 9.89
C ASN A 295 11.12 5.54 9.49
N ASN A 296 9.87 5.73 9.02
CA ASN A 296 9.36 7.07 8.74
C ASN A 296 9.41 7.87 10.03
N LEU A 297 10.16 8.98 10.07
CA LEU A 297 10.16 9.91 11.20
C LEU A 297 9.14 10.99 10.89
N ASN A 298 9.54 12.01 10.14
CA ASN A 298 8.77 13.22 9.86
C ASN A 298 8.32 13.33 8.39
N GLY A 299 8.44 12.26 7.59
CA GLY A 299 7.89 12.21 6.23
C GLY A 299 6.36 12.31 6.23
N THR A 300 5.82 13.07 5.28
CA THR A 300 4.38 13.37 5.15
C THR A 300 3.87 13.07 3.74
N GLY A 301 2.59 12.74 3.60
CA GLY A 301 1.97 12.55 2.28
C GLY A 301 2.38 11.26 1.58
N ASN A 302 2.89 10.27 2.31
CA ASN A 302 3.41 9.03 1.71
C ASN A 302 2.35 7.92 1.64
N SER A 303 2.35 7.16 0.54
CA SER A 303 1.47 6.02 0.30
C SER A 303 2.31 4.77 0.05
N PHE A 304 2.43 3.89 1.05
CA PHE A 304 3.26 2.69 1.00
C PHE A 304 2.40 1.42 1.13
N PHE A 305 2.37 0.60 0.09
CA PHE A 305 1.56 -0.61 0.00
C PHE A 305 2.46 -1.80 -0.34
N GLY A 306 2.71 -2.67 0.63
CA GLY A 306 3.55 -3.85 0.49
C GLY A 306 4.35 -4.14 1.77
N VAL A 307 4.82 -5.38 1.92
CA VAL A 307 5.73 -5.72 3.04
C VAL A 307 7.03 -4.93 2.88
N SER A 308 7.38 -4.16 3.91
CA SER A 308 8.59 -3.33 3.95
C SER A 308 8.71 -2.30 2.82
N SER A 309 7.60 -1.87 2.21
CA SER A 309 7.60 -0.72 1.29
C SER A 309 7.97 0.55 2.05
N GLY A 310 8.93 1.32 1.53
CA GLY A 310 9.43 2.54 2.19
C GLY A 310 10.07 2.30 3.57
N LEU A 311 10.63 1.10 3.80
CA LEU A 311 11.17 0.67 5.10
C LEU A 311 12.09 1.72 5.76
N ASN A 312 13.05 2.26 5.01
CA ASN A 312 14.06 3.20 5.51
C ASN A 312 13.74 4.68 5.23
N ASN A 313 12.55 5.01 4.72
CA ASN A 313 12.17 6.41 4.50
C ASN A 313 12.18 7.10 5.85
N SER A 314 12.99 8.14 6.06
CA SER A 314 13.10 8.88 7.32
C SER A 314 12.34 10.20 7.25
N SER A 315 12.57 10.99 6.19
CA SER A 315 11.94 12.31 6.02
C SER A 315 11.40 12.59 4.61
N GLY A 316 11.50 11.63 3.68
CA GLY A 316 10.96 11.79 2.32
C GLY A 316 9.45 11.99 2.33
N GLN A 317 8.97 12.82 1.40
CA GLN A 317 7.57 13.24 1.33
C GLN A 317 6.95 12.91 -0.04
N ASN A 318 5.63 12.80 -0.07
CA ASN A 318 4.84 12.61 -1.29
C ASN A 318 5.30 11.40 -2.13
N ASN A 319 5.79 10.34 -1.48
CA ASN A 319 6.21 9.12 -2.16
C ASN A 319 5.07 8.12 -2.27
N SER A 320 4.97 7.44 -3.40
CA SER A 320 3.96 6.43 -3.70
C SER A 320 4.65 5.10 -4.03
N PHE A 321 4.73 4.18 -3.06
CA PHE A 321 5.41 2.90 -3.20
C PHE A 321 4.41 1.74 -3.12
N PHE A 322 4.31 0.94 -4.17
CA PHE A 322 3.38 -0.18 -4.29
C PHE A 322 4.16 -1.46 -4.65
N GLY A 323 4.40 -2.35 -3.70
CA GLY A 323 5.10 -3.61 -3.90
C GLY A 323 5.95 -3.99 -2.67
N ARG A 324 6.25 -5.29 -2.53
CA ARG A 324 7.19 -5.76 -1.49
C ARG A 324 8.56 -5.10 -1.70
N LEU A 325 9.07 -4.45 -0.66
CA LEU A 325 10.34 -3.71 -0.66
C LEU A 325 10.42 -2.57 -1.69
N ALA A 326 9.30 -2.08 -2.23
CA ALA A 326 9.32 -0.91 -3.10
C ALA A 326 9.86 0.31 -2.33
N GLY A 327 10.90 0.96 -2.87
CA GLY A 327 11.56 2.10 -2.23
C GLY A 327 12.15 1.82 -0.85
N SER A 328 12.47 0.56 -0.51
CA SER A 328 12.90 0.20 0.86
C SER A 328 14.17 0.91 1.33
N GLU A 329 15.02 1.35 0.40
CA GLU A 329 16.29 2.02 0.67
C GLU A 329 16.25 3.55 0.51
N ILE A 330 15.10 4.14 0.14
CA ILE A 330 14.98 5.60 0.12
C ILE A 330 14.96 6.11 1.56
N THR A 331 15.79 7.10 1.88
CA THR A 331 15.84 7.75 3.19
C THR A 331 15.18 9.13 3.19
N THR A 332 15.59 10.04 2.31
CA THR A 332 15.09 11.44 2.30
C THR A 332 14.54 11.90 0.95
N GLY A 333 14.54 11.05 -0.07
CA GLY A 333 14.03 11.37 -1.41
C GLY A 333 12.51 11.61 -1.41
N SER A 334 12.03 12.57 -2.20
CA SER A 334 10.63 12.96 -2.27
C SER A 334 10.04 12.84 -3.68
N ASN A 335 8.71 12.81 -3.77
CA ASN A 335 7.95 12.76 -5.03
C ASN A 335 8.29 11.55 -5.93
N ASN A 336 8.68 10.42 -5.34
CA ASN A 336 8.98 9.20 -6.09
C ASN A 336 7.73 8.31 -6.22
N THR A 337 7.52 7.72 -7.39
CA THR A 337 6.44 6.74 -7.63
C THR A 337 7.04 5.41 -8.05
N PHE A 338 7.03 4.43 -7.15
CA PHE A 338 7.57 3.10 -7.40
C PHE A 338 6.48 2.03 -7.32
N ILE A 339 6.30 1.28 -8.40
CA ILE A 339 5.28 0.25 -8.54
C ILE A 339 5.97 -1.05 -8.96
N GLY A 340 5.71 -2.12 -8.21
CA GLY A 340 6.27 -3.46 -8.34
C GLY A 340 7.32 -3.81 -7.28
N ALA A 341 7.56 -5.12 -7.12
CA ALA A 341 8.46 -5.62 -6.07
C ALA A 341 9.92 -5.22 -6.36
N LEU A 342 10.62 -4.79 -5.30
CA LEU A 342 12.00 -4.29 -5.40
C LEU A 342 12.18 -3.08 -6.35
N SER A 343 11.10 -2.41 -6.75
CA SER A 343 11.18 -1.22 -7.59
C SER A 343 11.71 -0.03 -6.79
N GLY A 344 12.76 0.62 -7.29
CA GLY A 344 13.44 1.72 -6.61
C GLY A 344 14.36 1.27 -5.47
N VAL A 345 14.89 0.05 -5.53
CA VAL A 345 15.86 -0.48 -4.54
C VAL A 345 17.29 -0.10 -4.96
N LEU A 346 18.18 0.18 -4.00
CA LEU A 346 19.59 0.65 -4.16
C LEU A 346 19.83 2.17 -4.30
N ASN A 347 19.10 3.01 -3.57
CA ASN A 347 19.47 4.41 -3.36
C ASN A 347 20.30 4.59 -2.08
N THR A 348 21.42 3.85 -1.96
CA THR A 348 22.29 3.95 -0.78
C THR A 348 22.96 5.33 -0.74
N ASN A 349 22.63 6.14 0.25
CA ASN A 349 23.26 7.44 0.59
C ASN A 349 23.02 8.64 -0.35
N GLY A 350 21.97 8.63 -1.19
CA GLY A 350 21.62 9.80 -2.00
C GLY A 350 20.11 9.89 -2.25
N ALA A 351 19.51 10.99 -1.85
CA ALA A 351 18.07 11.25 -1.85
C ALA A 351 17.51 11.52 -3.26
N GLY A 352 17.49 10.51 -4.12
CA GLY A 352 16.87 10.64 -5.44
C GLY A 352 15.40 11.06 -5.34
N SER A 353 15.02 12.12 -6.07
CA SER A 353 13.66 12.68 -6.04
C SER A 353 13.06 12.74 -7.43
N ASN A 354 11.72 12.81 -7.50
CA ASN A 354 10.97 12.91 -8.76
C ASN A 354 11.22 11.72 -9.72
N ASN A 355 11.46 10.52 -9.19
CA ASN A 355 11.66 9.33 -10.01
C ASN A 355 10.37 8.52 -10.16
N VAL A 356 10.22 7.88 -11.32
CA VAL A 356 9.16 6.91 -11.59
C VAL A 356 9.79 5.56 -11.88
N ALA A 357 9.39 4.51 -11.17
CA ALA A 357 9.87 3.16 -11.39
C ALA A 357 8.69 2.19 -11.46
N ILE A 358 8.47 1.53 -12.58
CA ILE A 358 7.34 0.60 -12.77
C ILE A 358 7.90 -0.75 -13.22
N GLY A 359 7.60 -1.81 -12.49
CA GLY A 359 8.02 -3.18 -12.79
C GLY A 359 8.88 -3.78 -11.67
N TYR A 360 9.82 -4.66 -12.02
CA TYR A 360 10.52 -5.49 -11.03
C TYR A 360 12.00 -5.09 -10.90
N ASN A 361 12.48 -4.94 -9.67
CA ASN A 361 13.91 -4.77 -9.38
C ASN A 361 14.60 -3.64 -10.15
N ASN A 362 13.89 -2.55 -10.45
CA ASN A 362 14.48 -1.35 -11.03
C ASN A 362 15.29 -0.60 -9.96
N LYS A 363 16.51 -0.20 -10.30
CA LYS A 363 17.50 0.37 -9.39
C LYS A 363 17.83 1.79 -9.80
N PHE A 364 17.95 2.67 -8.81
CA PHE A 364 18.34 4.07 -9.01
C PHE A 364 19.60 4.32 -8.21
N GLY A 365 20.65 4.79 -8.88
CA GLY A 365 21.90 5.18 -8.23
C GLY A 365 21.70 6.32 -7.23
N ALA A 366 22.66 6.45 -6.32
CA ALA A 366 22.64 7.45 -5.26
C ALA A 366 22.37 8.87 -5.81
N GLY A 367 21.26 9.48 -5.39
CA GLY A 367 20.92 10.87 -5.74
C GLY A 367 20.34 11.08 -7.16
N VAL A 368 20.17 10.00 -7.93
CA VAL A 368 19.52 10.06 -9.24
C VAL A 368 18.12 10.64 -9.09
N SER A 369 17.80 11.66 -9.88
CA SER A 369 16.53 12.37 -9.82
C SER A 369 15.95 12.57 -11.22
N ASN A 370 14.66 12.90 -11.29
CA ASN A 370 13.93 13.20 -12.52
C ASN A 370 14.02 12.09 -13.58
N SER A 371 14.06 10.82 -13.16
CA SER A 371 14.28 9.69 -14.06
C SER A 371 13.12 8.70 -14.04
N ILE A 372 12.88 8.06 -15.18
CA ILE A 372 11.80 7.09 -15.40
C ILE A 372 12.42 5.74 -15.77
N ALA A 373 12.06 4.69 -15.04
CA ALA A 373 12.41 3.31 -15.34
C ALA A 373 11.14 2.47 -15.44
N ILE A 374 10.86 1.86 -16.60
CA ILE A 374 9.68 1.02 -16.80
C ILE A 374 10.12 -0.34 -17.34
N GLY A 375 10.08 -1.37 -16.51
CA GLY A 375 10.42 -2.74 -16.89
C GLY A 375 11.10 -3.53 -15.78
N THR A 376 12.07 -4.39 -16.12
CA THR A 376 12.72 -5.30 -15.17
C THR A 376 14.23 -5.12 -15.14
N ASP A 377 14.80 -5.14 -13.94
CA ASP A 377 16.25 -5.13 -13.71
C ASP A 377 16.99 -3.95 -14.37
N LEU A 378 16.30 -2.82 -14.55
CA LEU A 378 16.89 -1.60 -15.09
C LEU A 378 17.75 -0.93 -14.01
N SER A 379 18.90 -0.39 -14.41
CA SER A 379 19.80 0.35 -13.52
C SER A 379 19.97 1.78 -14.04
N VAL A 380 19.32 2.73 -13.38
CA VAL A 380 19.39 4.15 -13.70
C VAL A 380 20.54 4.76 -12.92
N THR A 381 21.64 5.09 -13.58
CA THR A 381 22.86 5.63 -12.95
C THR A 381 22.91 7.15 -12.95
N ASP A 382 22.16 7.81 -13.83
CA ASP A 382 22.19 9.25 -14.04
C ASP A 382 20.79 9.86 -14.00
N SER A 383 20.72 11.11 -13.56
CA SER A 383 19.49 11.90 -13.55
C SER A 383 18.99 12.26 -14.96
N ASN A 384 17.71 12.60 -15.06
CA ASN A 384 17.04 12.99 -16.32
C ASN A 384 17.08 11.90 -17.41
N LYS A 385 16.98 10.62 -17.01
CA LYS A 385 16.99 9.49 -17.94
C LYS A 385 15.62 8.80 -18.02
N VAL A 386 15.29 8.27 -19.19
CA VAL A 386 14.14 7.40 -19.39
C VAL A 386 14.64 6.06 -19.91
N LEU A 387 14.46 5.00 -19.11
CA LEU A 387 14.78 3.62 -19.47
C LEU A 387 13.47 2.82 -19.51
N ILE A 388 13.26 2.06 -20.57
CA ILE A 388 12.09 1.18 -20.73
C ILE A 388 12.61 -0.18 -21.19
N GLY A 389 12.07 -1.29 -20.66
CA GLY A 389 12.42 -2.65 -21.08
C GLY A 389 13.22 -3.42 -20.02
N SER A 390 14.31 -4.07 -20.43
CA SER A 390 15.15 -4.83 -19.51
C SER A 390 16.62 -4.66 -19.84
N ASN A 391 17.51 -5.07 -18.93
CA ASN A 391 18.94 -5.21 -19.19
C ASN A 391 19.29 -6.26 -20.28
N THR A 392 18.29 -6.94 -20.86
CA THR A 392 18.46 -8.00 -21.88
C THR A 392 17.66 -7.77 -23.17
N SER A 393 16.95 -6.64 -23.34
CA SER A 393 16.06 -6.45 -24.50
C SER A 393 16.13 -5.04 -25.09
N GLU A 394 16.24 -4.97 -26.42
CA GLU A 394 16.15 -3.73 -27.20
C GLU A 394 14.79 -3.05 -27.02
N VAL A 395 14.81 -1.72 -26.86
CA VAL A 395 13.62 -0.90 -26.68
C VAL A 395 13.06 -0.54 -28.05
N ILE A 396 11.97 -1.19 -28.45
CA ILE A 396 11.25 -0.85 -29.70
C ILE A 396 10.27 0.29 -29.41
N LEU A 397 10.65 1.53 -29.71
CA LEU A 397 9.76 2.70 -29.66
C LEU A 397 9.17 2.95 -31.06
N ASN A 398 7.92 2.55 -31.27
CA ASN A 398 7.25 2.54 -32.59
C ASN A 398 6.99 3.95 -33.20
N LYS A 399 7.03 5.03 -32.39
CA LYS A 399 6.88 6.41 -32.89
C LYS A 399 7.34 7.43 -31.84
N ILE A 400 8.36 8.22 -32.14
CA ILE A 400 8.73 9.40 -31.33
C ILE A 400 8.54 10.64 -32.21
N THR A 401 7.58 11.49 -31.84
CA THR A 401 7.48 12.86 -32.36
C THR A 401 8.07 13.78 -31.31
N ALA A 402 9.31 14.24 -31.48
CA ALA A 402 9.97 15.13 -30.52
C ALA A 402 10.62 16.32 -31.25
N ASN A 403 10.32 17.53 -30.80
CA ASN A 403 10.82 18.78 -31.40
C ASN A 403 12.25 19.14 -30.95
N SER A 404 12.86 18.34 -30.07
CA SER A 404 14.26 18.47 -29.64
C SER A 404 14.66 17.20 -28.90
N LEU A 405 15.57 16.41 -29.47
CA LEU A 405 16.19 15.26 -28.80
C LEU A 405 17.67 15.57 -28.62
N ASN A 406 18.05 15.94 -27.40
CA ASN A 406 19.45 16.05 -27.02
C ASN A 406 19.95 14.68 -26.54
N SER A 407 20.68 13.99 -27.42
CA SER A 407 21.56 12.85 -27.19
C SER A 407 20.95 11.48 -26.81
N GLY A 408 21.43 10.44 -27.50
CA GLY A 408 21.49 9.07 -26.99
C GLY A 408 20.61 8.07 -27.75
N PHE A 409 21.19 7.44 -28.78
CA PHE A 409 20.74 6.20 -29.43
C PHE A 409 19.23 6.05 -29.71
N LEU A 410 18.82 6.48 -30.90
CA LEU A 410 17.58 5.98 -31.51
C LEU A 410 17.91 4.82 -32.46
N TYR A 411 17.45 3.62 -32.12
CA TYR A 411 17.25 2.54 -33.09
C TYR A 411 15.81 2.60 -33.58
N THR A 412 15.60 2.80 -34.89
CA THR A 412 14.29 2.61 -35.52
C THR A 412 14.40 1.43 -36.48
N ASP A 413 13.66 0.36 -36.22
CA ASP A 413 13.37 -0.65 -37.22
C ASP A 413 12.14 -0.17 -38.00
N ASN A 414 12.32 0.18 -39.29
CA ASN A 414 11.28 0.67 -40.21
C ASN A 414 10.56 2.00 -39.85
N GLY A 415 11.07 2.79 -38.90
CA GLY A 415 10.47 4.06 -38.47
C GLY A 415 11.01 5.29 -39.20
N VAL A 416 10.10 6.12 -39.73
CA VAL A 416 10.42 7.44 -40.32
C VAL A 416 10.75 8.46 -39.21
N ILE A 417 11.94 9.04 -39.23
CA ILE A 417 12.30 10.18 -38.36
C ILE A 417 11.95 11.47 -39.10
N ASN A 418 10.93 12.20 -38.63
CA ASN A 418 10.51 13.50 -39.16
C ASN A 418 10.70 14.57 -38.09
N GLY A 419 11.70 15.45 -38.24
CA GLY A 419 11.96 16.58 -37.34
C GLY A 419 13.26 17.32 -37.67
N GLY A 420 13.27 18.64 -37.54
CA GLY A 420 14.42 19.50 -37.85
C GLY A 420 15.65 19.26 -36.97
N SER A 421 16.82 19.60 -37.52
CA SER A 421 18.19 19.47 -36.95
C SER A 421 18.33 18.40 -35.88
N VAL A 422 18.56 17.17 -36.32
CA VAL A 422 18.96 16.06 -35.45
C VAL A 422 20.50 15.98 -35.45
N ASN A 423 21.15 16.32 -34.33
CA ASN A 423 22.57 16.05 -34.15
C ASN A 423 22.74 14.60 -33.64
N VAL A 424 23.15 13.68 -34.52
CA VAL A 424 23.49 12.30 -34.12
C VAL A 424 24.94 12.02 -34.53
N SER A 425 25.78 11.61 -33.58
CA SER A 425 27.19 11.27 -33.84
C SER A 425 27.37 9.93 -34.55
N ASP A 426 26.42 9.00 -34.39
CA ASP A 426 26.46 7.67 -35.00
C ASP A 426 25.04 7.22 -35.39
N VAL A 427 24.75 7.19 -36.69
CA VAL A 427 23.51 6.60 -37.22
C VAL A 427 23.86 5.27 -37.89
N THR A 428 23.47 4.16 -37.26
CA THR A 428 23.42 2.85 -37.94
C THR A 428 22.00 2.67 -38.46
N ALA A 429 21.72 3.13 -39.68
CA ALA A 429 20.40 3.00 -40.27
C ALA A 429 20.22 1.58 -40.86
N GLY A 430 19.21 0.86 -40.37
CA GLY A 430 18.50 -0.12 -41.19
C GLY A 430 17.77 0.57 -42.34
N VAL A 431 17.38 -0.19 -43.35
CA VAL A 431 16.87 0.24 -44.67
C VAL A 431 15.71 1.26 -44.56
N GLY A 432 16.02 2.57 -44.49
CA GLY A 432 15.01 3.62 -44.29
C GLY A 432 15.44 5.00 -44.81
N THR A 433 14.44 5.82 -45.18
CA THR A 433 14.62 7.16 -45.73
C THR A 433 14.88 8.18 -44.62
N ILE A 434 15.98 8.93 -44.73
CA ILE A 434 16.36 10.01 -43.79
C ILE A 434 16.24 11.36 -44.51
N THR A 435 15.49 12.32 -43.96
CA THR A 435 15.34 13.68 -44.52
C THR A 435 15.75 14.75 -43.50
N GLY A 436 16.52 15.76 -43.93
CA GLY A 436 16.81 16.97 -43.13
C GLY A 436 17.94 16.86 -42.10
N LEU A 437 18.95 16.02 -42.36
CA LEU A 437 20.04 15.74 -41.41
C LEU A 437 21.33 16.50 -41.76
N THR A 438 21.96 17.14 -40.76
CA THR A 438 23.35 17.61 -40.86
C THR A 438 24.24 16.51 -40.29
N VAL A 439 24.97 15.78 -41.14
CA VAL A 439 25.72 14.58 -40.75
C VAL A 439 27.21 14.88 -40.71
N THR A 440 27.85 14.67 -39.56
CA THR A 440 29.32 14.70 -39.44
C THR A 440 29.98 13.39 -39.91
N SER A 441 29.30 12.24 -39.80
CA SER A 441 29.73 10.98 -40.42
C SER A 441 28.56 10.03 -40.72
N LEU A 442 28.53 9.42 -41.91
CA LEU A 442 27.53 8.42 -42.34
C LEU A 442 28.26 7.15 -42.78
N THR A 443 28.08 6.04 -42.05
CA THR A 443 28.60 4.73 -42.45
C THR A 443 27.45 3.86 -42.93
N VAL A 444 27.43 3.50 -44.22
CA VAL A 444 26.42 2.61 -44.80
C VAL A 444 27.08 1.29 -45.21
N ASN A 445 26.62 0.18 -44.67
CA ASN A 445 27.18 -1.17 -44.91
C ASN A 445 26.76 -1.79 -46.26
N SER A 446 26.06 -1.03 -47.10
CA SER A 446 25.50 -1.45 -48.39
C SER A 446 25.43 -0.24 -49.33
N ASN A 447 24.47 -0.19 -50.24
CA ASN A 447 24.34 0.89 -51.22
C ASN A 447 23.76 2.18 -50.60
N VAL A 448 24.35 3.31 -50.95
CA VAL A 448 23.77 4.64 -50.71
C VAL A 448 23.05 5.08 -51.99
N HIS A 449 21.73 5.22 -51.93
CA HIS A 449 20.93 5.76 -53.03
C HIS A 449 20.50 7.19 -52.69
N VAL A 450 21.14 8.18 -53.32
CA VAL A 450 20.79 9.60 -53.14
C VAL A 450 19.90 10.02 -54.31
N THR A 451 18.62 10.31 -54.04
CA THR A 451 17.66 10.78 -55.05
C THR A 451 17.61 12.30 -55.18
N GLY A 452 18.48 13.02 -54.46
CA GLY A 452 18.54 14.49 -54.40
C GLY A 452 19.98 15.03 -54.50
N GLU A 453 20.18 16.28 -54.10
CA GLU A 453 21.47 16.97 -54.19
C GLU A 453 22.40 16.66 -53.00
N VAL A 454 23.71 16.59 -53.27
CA VAL A 454 24.77 16.50 -52.26
C VAL A 454 25.52 17.83 -52.25
N TYR A 455 25.41 18.58 -51.14
CA TYR A 455 26.15 19.82 -50.93
C TYR A 455 27.43 19.52 -50.13
N SER A 456 28.55 19.33 -50.81
CA SER A 456 29.86 19.11 -50.17
C SER A 456 30.97 19.81 -50.94
N ASN A 457 31.96 20.34 -50.23
CA ASN A 457 33.17 20.90 -50.85
C ASN A 457 34.03 19.81 -51.53
N ASP A 458 33.99 18.58 -51.02
CA ASP A 458 34.69 17.42 -51.56
C ASP A 458 33.78 16.18 -51.55
N ILE A 459 33.83 15.37 -52.61
CA ILE A 459 33.22 14.04 -52.66
C ILE A 459 34.33 13.01 -52.88
N GLN A 460 34.66 12.23 -51.85
CA GLN A 460 35.69 11.19 -51.93
C GLN A 460 35.07 9.81 -52.16
N VAL A 461 35.40 9.16 -53.27
CA VAL A 461 34.99 7.78 -53.57
C VAL A 461 36.20 6.86 -53.47
N LYS A 462 36.20 5.92 -52.52
CA LYS A 462 37.35 5.03 -52.26
C LYS A 462 37.67 4.09 -53.42
N VAL A 463 36.64 3.61 -54.12
CA VAL A 463 36.78 2.72 -55.30
C VAL A 463 35.65 3.03 -56.29
N LEU A 464 36.00 3.44 -57.50
CA LEU A 464 35.08 3.38 -58.65
C LEU A 464 35.24 1.98 -59.27
N ALA A 465 34.14 1.27 -59.55
CA ALA A 465 34.17 -0.09 -60.08
C ALA A 465 35.10 -0.17 -61.32
N SER A 466 36.09 -1.05 -61.26
CA SER A 466 37.28 -1.05 -62.12
C SER A 466 37.15 -1.86 -63.42
N SER A 467 35.93 -2.18 -63.87
CA SER A 467 35.75 -3.07 -65.03
C SER A 467 35.59 -2.37 -66.39
N SER A 468 35.72 -1.06 -66.47
CA SER A 468 35.84 -0.30 -67.72
C SER A 468 36.30 1.12 -67.45
N SER A 469 36.88 1.80 -68.44
CA SER A 469 37.17 3.24 -68.38
C SER A 469 35.88 4.02 -68.10
N ASN A 470 35.59 4.30 -66.83
CA ASN A 470 34.49 5.16 -66.42
C ASN A 470 34.94 6.60 -66.63
N GLN A 471 34.86 7.07 -67.88
CA GLN A 471 35.15 8.46 -68.19
C GLN A 471 34.02 9.31 -67.61
N LEU A 472 34.27 9.92 -66.46
CA LEU A 472 33.40 10.90 -65.85
C LEU A 472 33.72 12.25 -66.49
N CYS A 473 32.72 12.87 -67.11
CA CYS A 473 32.84 14.20 -67.67
C CYS A 473 32.27 15.23 -66.70
N TYR A 474 33.02 16.30 -66.54
CA TYR A 474 32.60 17.51 -65.83
C TYR A 474 31.83 18.40 -66.80
N SER A 475 30.63 18.83 -66.42
CA SER A 475 29.86 19.80 -67.20
C SER A 475 29.17 20.81 -66.30
N ASP A 476 29.18 22.07 -66.72
CA ASP A 476 28.36 23.12 -66.12
C ASP A 476 26.99 23.13 -66.80
N THR A 477 25.93 22.89 -66.03
CA THR A 477 24.55 23.02 -66.51
C THR A 477 23.91 24.23 -65.84
N GLN A 478 23.38 25.16 -66.63
CA GLN A 478 22.58 26.25 -66.07
C GLN A 478 21.10 25.89 -66.04
N ILE A 479 20.50 25.95 -64.85
CA ILE A 479 19.04 25.87 -64.67
C ILE A 479 18.62 27.16 -63.97
N GLN A 480 17.76 27.95 -64.62
CA GLN A 480 17.22 29.21 -64.08
C GLN A 480 18.28 30.22 -63.60
N GLY A 481 19.44 30.27 -64.28
CA GLY A 481 20.52 31.21 -63.96
C GLY A 481 21.50 30.73 -62.89
N THR A 482 21.26 29.57 -62.28
CA THR A 482 22.20 28.92 -61.35
C THR A 482 23.04 27.90 -62.11
N VAL A 483 24.36 27.95 -61.96
CA VAL A 483 25.31 27.00 -62.54
C VAL A 483 25.42 25.79 -61.62
N PHE A 484 25.23 24.59 -62.18
CA PHE A 484 25.42 23.31 -61.51
C PHE A 484 26.63 22.60 -62.09
N HIS A 485 27.55 22.19 -61.23
CA HIS A 485 28.71 21.38 -61.59
C HIS A 485 28.31 19.90 -61.54
N VAL A 486 28.16 19.27 -62.72
CA VAL A 486 27.63 17.91 -62.85
C VAL A 486 28.71 16.94 -63.28
N LEU A 487 28.87 15.85 -62.52
CA LEU A 487 29.59 14.65 -62.97
C LEU A 487 28.63 13.79 -63.80
N SER A 488 28.92 13.62 -65.09
CA SER A 488 28.03 12.94 -66.05
C SER A 488 28.77 11.98 -67.00
N HIS A 489 27.99 11.25 -67.81
CA HIS A 489 28.54 10.43 -68.89
C HIS A 489 29.05 11.33 -70.03
N CYS A 490 30.22 11.02 -70.58
CA CYS A 490 30.79 11.79 -71.69
C CYS A 490 29.96 11.64 -72.98
N SER A 491 29.21 12.68 -73.36
CA SER A 491 28.41 12.73 -74.60
C SER A 491 29.02 13.72 -75.61
N SER A 492 29.08 13.32 -76.88
CA SER A 492 29.59 14.17 -77.99
C SER A 492 28.57 14.30 -79.15
N SER A 493 27.28 14.09 -78.87
CA SER A 493 26.21 14.20 -79.89
C SER A 493 26.08 15.62 -80.43
N ARG A 494 25.80 15.75 -81.75
CA ARG A 494 25.48 17.03 -82.40
C ARG A 494 24.35 17.81 -81.68
N ARG A 495 23.43 17.10 -81.02
CA ARG A 495 22.29 17.70 -80.29
C ARG A 495 22.71 18.66 -79.16
N TYR A 496 23.93 18.52 -78.63
CA TYR A 496 24.43 19.30 -77.50
C TYR A 496 25.50 20.32 -77.91
N LYS A 497 25.65 20.61 -79.22
CA LYS A 497 26.68 21.51 -79.77
C LYS A 497 26.05 22.52 -80.71
N ASN A 498 26.46 23.78 -80.60
CA ASN A 498 26.15 24.86 -81.54
C ASN A 498 27.43 25.29 -82.27
N ASP A 499 27.30 26.10 -83.32
CA ASP A 499 28.42 26.75 -84.02
C ASP A 499 29.56 25.78 -84.42
N ILE A 500 29.19 24.68 -85.10
CA ILE A 500 30.13 23.63 -85.51
C ILE A 500 30.87 24.06 -86.78
N GLU A 501 32.17 24.32 -86.66
CA GLU A 501 33.08 24.70 -87.75
C GLU A 501 34.25 23.71 -87.88
N ASP A 502 34.87 23.67 -89.07
CA ASP A 502 36.07 22.85 -89.31
C ASP A 502 37.29 23.46 -88.61
N TYR A 503 37.99 22.65 -87.81
CA TYR A 503 39.25 23.07 -87.20
C TYR A 503 40.40 22.94 -88.20
N GLY A 504 41.04 24.07 -88.54
CA GLY A 504 42.12 24.14 -89.54
C GLY A 504 43.53 23.86 -89.02
N GLY A 505 43.73 23.70 -87.71
CA GLY A 505 45.03 23.37 -87.14
C GLY A 505 45.43 21.92 -87.43
N GLY A 506 46.72 21.70 -87.72
CA GLY A 506 47.27 20.39 -88.06
C GLY A 506 48.72 20.27 -87.60
N LEU A 507 49.63 19.87 -88.51
CA LEU A 507 51.01 19.59 -88.14
C LEU A 507 51.74 20.85 -87.65
N SER A 508 51.33 22.03 -88.12
CA SER A 508 51.86 23.34 -87.70
C SER A 508 51.61 23.65 -86.22
N VAL A 509 50.50 23.17 -85.65
CA VAL A 509 50.17 23.33 -84.23
C VAL A 509 51.00 22.35 -83.41
N LEU A 510 51.02 21.06 -83.80
CA LEU A 510 51.76 20.02 -83.08
C LEU A 510 53.27 20.28 -83.02
N LYS A 511 53.87 20.83 -84.08
CA LYS A 511 55.30 21.17 -84.12
C LYS A 511 55.70 22.22 -83.10
N ARG A 512 54.75 23.04 -82.61
CA ARG A 512 55.00 24.08 -81.61
C ARG A 512 54.76 23.59 -80.18
N LEU A 513 54.09 22.45 -80.00
CA LEU A 513 53.88 21.86 -78.68
C LEU A 513 55.17 21.21 -78.17
N ARG A 514 55.52 21.50 -76.92
CA ARG A 514 56.73 20.99 -76.26
C ARG A 514 56.37 19.93 -75.22
N PRO A 515 56.60 18.63 -75.48
CA PRO A 515 56.44 17.61 -74.44
C PRO A 515 57.52 17.79 -73.36
N VAL A 516 57.13 17.60 -72.11
CA VAL A 516 58.03 17.71 -70.95
C VAL A 516 57.86 16.51 -70.04
N THR A 517 58.92 16.18 -69.30
CA THR A 517 58.82 15.33 -68.12
C THR A 517 58.86 16.21 -66.87
N PHE A 518 58.15 15.81 -65.83
CA PHE A 518 58.07 16.57 -64.58
C PHE A 518 57.90 15.63 -63.38
N ARG A 519 57.99 16.19 -62.17
CA ARG A 519 57.68 15.48 -60.93
C ARG A 519 56.56 16.19 -60.19
N TRP A 520 55.60 15.41 -59.71
CA TRP A 520 54.49 15.92 -58.91
C TRP A 520 54.99 16.48 -57.57
N LYS A 521 54.57 17.70 -57.21
CA LYS A 521 54.98 18.34 -55.95
C LYS A 521 54.49 17.58 -54.70
N THR A 522 53.40 16.83 -54.82
CA THR A 522 52.72 16.14 -53.70
C THR A 522 53.41 14.84 -53.28
N ASN A 523 53.92 14.05 -54.23
CA ASN A 523 54.48 12.72 -53.98
C ASN A 523 55.85 12.48 -54.66
N ASN A 524 56.40 13.47 -55.37
CA ASN A 524 57.67 13.42 -56.10
C ASN A 524 57.73 12.32 -57.19
N GLN A 525 56.58 11.83 -57.65
CA GLN A 525 56.49 10.84 -58.71
C GLN A 525 56.79 11.49 -60.06
N GLU A 526 57.60 10.83 -60.88
CA GLU A 526 57.95 11.26 -62.23
C GLU A 526 56.85 10.92 -63.23
N ASP A 527 56.58 11.86 -64.13
CA ASP A 527 55.52 11.76 -65.13
C ASP A 527 55.87 12.56 -66.40
N ILE A 528 55.07 12.39 -67.45
CA ILE A 528 55.23 13.05 -68.75
C ILE A 528 53.94 13.76 -69.15
N GLY A 529 54.07 14.91 -69.81
CA GLY A 529 52.90 15.64 -70.32
C GLY A 529 53.27 16.97 -70.96
N PHE A 530 52.34 17.92 -70.85
CA PHE A 530 52.53 19.30 -71.28
C PHE A 530 52.26 20.26 -70.13
N ILE A 531 52.96 21.40 -70.12
CA ILE A 531 52.67 22.51 -69.21
C ILE A 531 51.48 23.30 -69.78
N ALA A 532 50.43 23.48 -68.99
CA ALA A 532 49.17 24.04 -69.47
C ALA A 532 49.35 25.45 -70.05
N GLU A 533 50.11 26.31 -69.39
CA GLU A 533 50.40 27.67 -69.81
C GLU A 533 51.15 27.71 -71.16
N GLU A 534 52.11 26.80 -71.37
CA GLU A 534 52.84 26.69 -72.64
C GLU A 534 51.95 26.21 -73.78
N VAL A 535 51.01 25.29 -73.50
CA VAL A 535 50.03 24.84 -74.49
C VAL A 535 49.09 25.98 -74.87
N ASN A 536 48.67 26.79 -73.90
CA ASN A 536 47.74 27.88 -74.11
C ASN A 536 48.31 28.97 -75.03
N GLU A 537 49.63 29.20 -75.00
CA GLU A 537 50.31 30.11 -75.93
C GLU A 537 50.30 29.60 -77.38
N VAL A 538 50.28 28.27 -77.58
CA VAL A 538 50.27 27.65 -78.90
C VAL A 538 48.86 27.56 -79.48
N GLU A 539 47.92 27.07 -78.68
CA GLU A 539 46.51 26.86 -79.00
C GLU A 539 45.66 26.83 -77.71
N PRO A 540 44.94 27.92 -77.38
CA PRO A 540 44.12 28.02 -76.17
C PRO A 540 43.00 26.97 -76.04
N LEU A 541 42.52 26.41 -77.16
CA LEU A 541 41.44 25.42 -77.14
C LEU A 541 41.84 24.09 -76.46
N PHE A 542 43.14 23.86 -76.26
CA PHE A 542 43.66 22.69 -75.56
C PHE A 542 43.79 22.88 -74.05
N ASN A 543 43.23 23.96 -73.47
CA ASN A 543 43.36 24.24 -72.05
C ASN A 543 42.02 24.29 -71.32
N SER A 544 42.06 23.95 -70.02
CA SER A 544 41.00 24.21 -69.06
C SER A 544 41.38 25.38 -68.16
N PHE A 545 40.36 26.10 -67.70
CA PHE A 545 40.51 27.29 -66.86
C PHE A 545 39.79 27.10 -65.53
N ASN A 546 40.34 27.66 -64.46
CA ASN A 546 39.70 27.68 -63.16
C ASN A 546 38.59 28.75 -63.09
N GLU A 547 37.90 28.85 -61.94
CA GLU A 547 36.81 29.82 -61.73
C GLU A 547 37.22 31.30 -61.91
N LYS A 548 38.52 31.60 -61.83
CA LYS A 548 39.08 32.94 -62.03
C LYS A 548 39.48 33.21 -63.48
N GLY A 549 39.31 32.23 -64.37
CA GLY A 549 39.73 32.31 -65.77
C GLY A 549 41.23 32.10 -65.97
N GLU A 550 41.94 31.53 -65.00
CA GLU A 550 43.36 31.21 -65.11
C GLU A 550 43.54 29.79 -65.68
N VAL A 551 44.56 29.59 -66.52
CA VAL A 551 44.88 28.28 -67.10
C VAL A 551 45.25 27.29 -65.99
N GLU A 552 44.60 26.12 -65.95
CA GLU A 552 44.79 25.13 -64.87
C GLU A 552 45.10 23.71 -65.38
N GLY A 553 44.74 23.39 -66.63
CA GLY A 553 44.95 22.04 -67.15
C GLY A 553 45.00 21.95 -68.66
N VAL A 554 45.39 20.77 -69.15
CA VAL A 554 45.49 20.42 -70.57
C VAL A 554 44.42 19.41 -70.94
N LYS A 555 43.71 19.71 -72.03
CA LYS A 555 42.68 18.91 -72.66
C LYS A 555 43.31 17.91 -73.64
N TYR A 556 43.97 16.87 -73.09
CA TYR A 556 44.72 15.88 -73.88
C TYR A 556 43.89 15.20 -74.98
N GLY A 557 42.59 14.97 -74.76
CA GLY A 557 41.70 14.40 -75.77
C GLY A 557 41.60 15.25 -77.04
N GLN A 558 41.62 16.58 -76.91
CA GLN A 558 41.49 17.51 -78.03
C GLN A 558 42.75 17.53 -78.90
N ILE A 559 43.92 17.31 -78.30
CA ILE A 559 45.19 17.16 -79.03
C ILE A 559 45.13 15.95 -79.97
N THR A 560 44.50 14.85 -79.52
CA THR A 560 44.35 13.66 -80.38
C THR A 560 43.48 13.91 -81.61
N THR A 561 42.49 14.80 -81.52
CA THR A 561 41.67 15.20 -82.67
C THR A 561 42.51 15.92 -83.74
N VAL A 562 43.51 16.71 -83.33
CA VAL A 562 44.40 17.46 -84.25
C VAL A 562 45.45 16.57 -84.92
N LEU A 563 45.77 15.42 -84.31
CA LEU A 563 46.56 14.39 -84.98
C LEU A 563 45.89 13.92 -86.28
N VAL A 564 44.55 13.92 -86.38
CA VAL A 564 43.86 13.54 -87.62
C VAL A 564 44.23 14.44 -88.78
N ASN A 565 44.22 15.77 -88.59
CA ASN A 565 44.64 16.72 -89.62
C ASN A 565 46.12 16.56 -89.94
N SER A 566 46.95 16.36 -88.92
CA SER A 566 48.39 16.17 -89.09
C SER A 566 48.74 14.90 -89.88
N VAL A 567 48.01 13.80 -89.65
CA VAL A 567 48.15 12.56 -90.42
C VAL A 567 47.68 12.74 -91.85
N LYS A 568 46.56 13.46 -92.09
CA LYS A 568 46.12 13.80 -93.46
C LYS A 568 47.18 14.61 -94.21
N GLU A 569 47.75 15.63 -93.57
CA GLU A 569 48.82 16.45 -94.16
C GLU A 569 50.07 15.62 -94.50
N GLN A 570 50.50 14.73 -93.59
CA GLN A 570 51.62 13.83 -93.85
C GLN A 570 51.30 12.83 -94.97
N GLN A 571 50.09 12.29 -95.02
CA GLN A 571 49.65 11.36 -96.05
C GLN A 571 49.69 12.01 -97.45
N THR A 572 49.20 13.24 -97.58
CA THR A 572 49.29 14.02 -98.83
C THR A 572 50.74 14.23 -99.27
N ALA A 573 51.65 14.53 -98.33
CA ALA A 573 53.08 14.67 -98.64
C ALA A 573 53.71 13.36 -99.13
N ILE A 574 53.36 12.23 -98.51
CA ILE A 574 53.82 10.89 -98.93
C ILE A 574 53.31 10.55 -100.34
N GLU A 575 52.04 10.82 -100.64
CA GLU A 575 51.46 10.58 -101.98
C GLU A 575 52.14 11.42 -103.07
N THR A 576 52.45 12.67 -102.75
CA THR A 576 53.19 13.58 -103.65
C THR A 576 54.59 13.02 -103.94
N LEU A 577 55.35 12.70 -102.88
CA LEU A 577 56.69 12.12 -103.01
C LEU A 577 56.71 10.79 -103.75
N THR A 578 55.66 9.98 -103.60
CA THR A 578 55.51 8.71 -104.31
C THR A 578 55.30 8.94 -105.81
N THR A 579 54.47 9.92 -106.17
CA THR A 579 54.19 10.31 -107.56
C THR A 579 55.44 10.88 -108.24
N GLU A 580 56.19 11.74 -107.54
CA GLU A 580 57.48 12.25 -108.02
C GLU A 580 58.49 11.13 -108.24
N ASN A 581 58.59 10.17 -107.30
CA ASN A 581 59.46 9.01 -107.44
C ASN A 581 59.11 8.15 -108.67
N GLN A 582 57.82 7.92 -108.93
CA GLN A 582 57.38 7.20 -110.13
C GLN A 582 57.77 7.95 -111.41
N THR A 583 57.57 9.27 -111.43
CA THR A 583 57.95 10.12 -112.58
C THR A 583 59.46 10.07 -112.83
N LEU A 584 60.27 10.20 -111.78
CA LEU A 584 61.73 10.11 -111.87
C LEU A 584 62.20 8.73 -112.36
N ARG A 585 61.56 7.65 -111.91
CA ARG A 585 61.86 6.28 -112.40
C ARG A 585 61.57 6.14 -113.90
N GLU A 586 60.46 6.69 -114.37
CA GLU A 586 60.13 6.65 -115.80
C GLU A 586 61.11 7.48 -116.64
N GLN A 587 61.51 8.65 -116.16
CA GLN A 587 62.55 9.47 -116.80
C GLN A 587 63.89 8.73 -116.87
N LEU A 588 64.31 8.06 -115.80
CA LEU A 588 65.52 7.24 -115.78
C LEU A 588 65.46 6.10 -116.81
N LYS A 589 64.32 5.42 -116.92
CA LYS A 589 64.10 4.36 -117.92
C LYS A 589 64.20 4.91 -119.35
N GLN A 590 63.63 6.09 -119.58
CA GLN A 590 63.69 6.76 -120.88
C GLN A 590 65.13 7.18 -121.24
N GLN A 591 65.88 7.73 -120.29
CA GLN A 591 67.30 8.03 -120.46
C GLN A 591 68.13 6.78 -120.74
N GLN A 592 67.87 5.68 -120.03
CA GLN A 592 68.55 4.41 -120.28
C GLN A 592 68.28 3.89 -121.70
N SER A 593 67.03 3.95 -122.17
CA SER A 593 66.69 3.57 -123.54
C SER A 593 67.37 4.46 -124.60
N GLN A 594 67.50 5.76 -124.34
CA GLN A 594 68.24 6.67 -125.22
C GLN A 594 69.74 6.34 -125.23
N LEU A 595 70.32 6.02 -124.07
CA LEU A 595 71.71 5.56 -123.93
C LEU A 595 71.94 4.25 -124.67
N ASP A 596 71.03 3.28 -124.56
CA ASP A 596 71.12 1.99 -125.25
C ASP A 596 70.99 2.17 -126.77
N ALA A 597 70.10 3.05 -127.24
CA ALA A 597 69.97 3.38 -128.66
C ALA A 597 71.23 4.09 -129.19
N LEU A 598 71.79 5.04 -128.44
CA LEU A 598 73.04 5.71 -128.78
C LEU A 598 74.21 4.70 -128.81
N LYS A 599 74.28 3.80 -127.82
CA LYS A 599 75.24 2.71 -127.76
C LYS A 599 75.11 1.81 -128.99
N ALA A 600 73.89 1.42 -129.38
CA ALA A 600 73.66 0.62 -130.59
C ALA A 600 74.13 1.31 -131.88
N ILE A 601 73.96 2.64 -131.99
CA ILE A 601 74.47 3.43 -133.13
C ILE A 601 76.01 3.45 -133.11
N VAL A 602 76.63 3.75 -131.97
CA VAL A 602 78.08 3.78 -131.81
C VAL A 602 78.69 2.41 -132.12
N CYS A 603 78.08 1.32 -131.65
CA CYS A 603 78.56 -0.03 -131.89
C CYS A 603 78.41 -0.49 -133.35
N ARG A 604 77.46 0.06 -134.11
CA ARG A 604 77.40 -0.16 -135.57
C ARG A 604 78.53 0.55 -136.31
N GLN A 605 78.90 1.75 -135.88
CA GLN A 605 79.92 2.56 -136.56
C GLN A 605 81.35 2.20 -136.15
N ASN A 606 81.53 1.71 -134.92
CA ASN A 606 82.85 1.40 -134.36
C ASN A 606 82.79 0.14 -133.46
N PRO A 607 82.85 -1.07 -134.05
CA PRO A 607 82.64 -2.34 -133.34
C PRO A 607 83.66 -2.60 -132.22
N ASP A 608 84.85 -2.00 -132.30
CA ASP A 608 85.94 -2.21 -131.34
C ASP A 608 85.89 -1.26 -130.13
N ALA A 609 84.96 -0.30 -130.11
CA ALA A 609 84.79 0.65 -129.02
C ALA A 609 84.49 -0.07 -127.69
N ALA A 610 85.06 0.43 -126.60
CA ALA A 610 85.09 -0.26 -125.29
C ALA A 610 83.72 -0.62 -124.71
N GLY A 611 82.64 0.04 -125.14
CA GLY A 611 81.26 -0.24 -124.71
C GLY A 611 80.51 -1.32 -125.51
N CYS A 612 81.04 -1.80 -126.64
CA CYS A 612 80.32 -2.60 -127.64
C CYS A 612 80.55 -4.12 -127.53
N ARG A 613 81.42 -4.53 -126.62
CA ARG A 613 81.71 -5.93 -126.34
C ARG A 613 80.84 -6.40 -125.18
N GLU A 614 79.60 -6.79 -125.44
CA GLU A 614 78.76 -7.34 -124.39
C GLU A 614 79.11 -8.81 -124.10
N LYS A 615 79.59 -9.05 -122.88
CA LYS A 615 79.32 -10.29 -122.14
C LYS A 615 77.81 -10.32 -121.82
N PRO A 616 77.14 -11.49 -121.80
CA PRO A 616 75.72 -11.57 -121.50
C PRO A 616 75.45 -11.03 -120.09
N ALA A 617 74.51 -10.09 -119.99
CA ALA A 617 74.02 -9.58 -118.73
C ALA A 617 73.28 -10.69 -117.96
N GLU A 618 73.69 -10.95 -116.73
CA GLU A 618 72.84 -11.58 -115.73
C GLU A 618 71.54 -10.77 -115.65
N THR A 619 70.43 -11.44 -115.96
CA THR A 619 69.07 -10.96 -115.71
C THR A 619 68.97 -10.44 -114.28
N ASN A 620 68.87 -9.12 -114.15
CA ASN A 620 68.51 -8.44 -112.91
C ASN A 620 67.10 -8.90 -112.50
N LYS A 621 67.02 -9.79 -111.50
CA LYS A 621 65.79 -10.07 -110.76
C LYS A 621 65.41 -8.84 -109.95
N ILE A 622 64.74 -7.87 -110.56
CA ILE A 622 63.98 -6.84 -109.83
C ILE A 622 62.64 -6.65 -110.56
N GLU A 623 61.79 -7.66 -110.54
CA GLU A 623 60.37 -7.52 -110.90
C GLU A 623 59.61 -8.76 -110.42
N GLN A 624 59.51 -8.95 -109.10
CA GLN A 624 58.48 -9.79 -108.43
C GLN A 624 58.62 -9.78 -106.90
N THR A 625 58.51 -8.61 -106.26
CA THR A 625 58.22 -8.57 -104.80
C THR A 625 57.30 -7.42 -104.38
N GLU A 626 56.49 -6.86 -105.28
CA GLU A 626 55.43 -5.88 -104.91
C GLU A 626 54.00 -6.40 -105.16
N ALA A 627 53.84 -7.69 -105.51
CA ALA A 627 52.53 -8.30 -105.78
C ALA A 627 52.11 -9.41 -104.81
N LYS A 628 52.42 -9.26 -103.51
CA LYS A 628 51.65 -9.83 -102.39
C LYS A 628 51.43 -8.69 -101.39
N LYS A 629 50.41 -7.87 -101.62
CA LYS A 629 49.12 -7.88 -100.90
C LYS A 629 49.31 -7.94 -99.38
N GLN A 630 49.08 -6.81 -98.69
CA GLN A 630 47.75 -6.26 -98.33
C GLN A 630 47.11 -7.06 -97.21
#